data_AF-A0A1F4CVM2-F1
#
_entry.id   AF-A0A1F4CVM2-F1
#
_cell.length_a   1.000
_cell.length_b   1.000
_cell.length_c   1.000
_cell.angle_alpha   90.00
_cell.angle_beta   90.00
_cell.angle_gamma   90.00
#
_symmetry.space_group_name_H-M   'P 1'
#
loop_
_entity.id
_entity.type
_entity.pdbx_description
1 polymer ?
#
loop_
_entity_poly.entity_id
_entity_poly.type
_entity_poly.pdbx_seq_one_letter_code
_entity_poly.pdbx_strand_id
1 'polypeptide(L)' 'MFRNWRSAEADKLQAGISATRKIVQKQPMIPALKAAIAHFGNDAQWKTCRPPLVELTSSQEKELLTELQANGFTMPGLRE' A
#
# COMPACT_ATOMS: atom_id res chain seq x y z
N MET A 1 15.48 5.35 -14.33
CA MET A 1 14.95 5.06 -15.68
C MET A 1 13.88 3.98 -15.55
N PHE A 2 12.63 4.23 -15.98
CA PHE A 2 11.56 3.23 -15.86
C PHE A 2 11.78 2.11 -16.87
N ARG A 3 12.11 0.91 -16.39
CA ARG A 3 12.27 -0.29 -17.22
C ARG A 3 10.89 -0.65 -17.81
N ASN A 4 10.83 -0.97 -19.09
CA ASN A 4 9.66 -1.53 -19.79
C ASN A 4 8.44 -0.61 -20.08
N TRP A 5 8.54 0.72 -19.90
CA TRP A 5 7.38 1.63 -20.07
C TRP A 5 6.79 1.76 -21.49
N ARG A 6 7.49 1.24 -22.52
CA ARG A 6 7.04 1.19 -23.93
C ARG A 6 6.73 -0.22 -24.44
N SER A 7 6.81 -1.23 -23.58
CA SER A 7 6.58 -2.63 -23.96
C SER A 7 5.10 -3.00 -23.84
N ALA A 8 4.67 -4.09 -24.49
CA ALA A 8 3.32 -4.65 -24.31
C ALA A 8 3.05 -5.13 -22.86
N GLU A 9 4.11 -5.33 -22.06
CA GLU A 9 3.99 -5.63 -20.63
C GLU A 9 3.69 -4.40 -19.79
N ALA A 10 3.84 -3.18 -20.33
CA ALA A 10 3.56 -1.94 -19.62
C ALA A 10 2.12 -1.88 -19.13
N ASP A 11 1.15 -2.27 -19.95
CA ASP A 11 -0.27 -2.29 -19.58
C ASP A 11 -0.55 -3.29 -18.44
N LYS A 12 0.09 -4.47 -18.49
CA LYS A 12 -0.05 -5.48 -17.43
C LYS A 12 0.55 -4.98 -16.11
N LEU A 13 1.73 -4.36 -16.16
CA LEU A 13 2.36 -3.74 -14.99
C LEU A 13 1.51 -2.60 -14.43
N GLN A 14 0.99 -1.73 -15.30
CA GLN A 14 0.13 -0.62 -14.94
C GLN A 14 -1.20 -1.09 -14.35
N ALA A 15 -1.77 -2.19 -14.85
CA ALA A 15 -2.96 -2.80 -14.30
C ALA A 15 -2.72 -3.29 -12.85
N GLY A 16 -1.57 -3.93 -12.58
CA GLY A 16 -1.17 -4.31 -11.23
C GLY A 16 -1.04 -3.11 -10.28
N ILE A 17 -0.36 -2.04 -10.73
CA ILE A 17 -0.24 -0.78 -9.96
C ILE A 17 -1.63 -0.19 -9.67
N SER A 18 -2.51 -0.20 -10.69
CA SER A 18 -3.86 0.34 -10.58
C SER A 18 -4.72 -0.47 -9.62
N ALA A 19 -4.59 -1.80 -9.60
CA ALA A 19 -5.28 -2.67 -8.65
C ALA A 19 -4.86 -2.35 -7.21
N THR A 20 -3.55 -2.27 -6.93
CA THR A 20 -3.04 -1.88 -5.61
C THR A 20 -3.53 -0.49 -5.21
N ARG A 21 -3.49 0.49 -6.14
CA ARG A 21 -3.99 1.84 -5.88
C ARG A 21 -5.46 1.84 -5.49
N LYS A 22 -6.31 1.07 -6.19
CA LYS A 22 -7.74 0.97 -5.89
C LYS A 22 -7.99 0.43 -4.50
N ILE A 23 -7.22 -0.56 -4.05
CA ILE A 23 -7.32 -1.12 -2.68
C ILE A 23 -6.97 -0.04 -1.65
N VAL A 24 -5.83 0.64 -1.81
CA VAL A 24 -5.39 1.69 -0.88
C VAL A 24 -6.39 2.86 -0.82
N GLN A 25 -6.99 3.22 -1.96
CA GLN A 25 -7.94 4.33 -2.08
C GLN A 25 -9.31 4.07 -1.42
N LYS A 26 -9.63 2.84 -1.00
CA LYS A 26 -10.85 2.56 -0.23
C LYS A 26 -10.85 3.21 1.15
N GLN A 27 -9.65 3.43 1.68
CA GLN A 27 -9.42 4.06 2.98
C GLN A 27 -8.76 5.44 2.76
N PRO A 28 -8.73 6.33 3.78
CA PRO A 28 -7.96 7.56 3.70
C PRO A 28 -6.51 7.29 3.26
N MET A 29 -6.11 7.85 2.12
CA MET A 29 -4.88 7.47 1.40
C MET A 29 -3.62 7.50 2.26
N ILE A 30 -3.39 8.60 2.98
CA ILE A 30 -2.17 8.75 3.79
C ILE A 30 -2.15 7.75 4.96
N PRO A 31 -3.20 7.66 5.81
CA PRO A 31 -3.28 6.62 6.84
C PRO A 31 -3.13 5.18 6.29
N ALA A 32 -3.71 4.88 5.12
CA ALA A 32 -3.60 3.56 4.50
C ALA A 32 -2.16 3.21 4.09
N LEU A 33 -1.48 4.14 3.42
CA LEU A 33 -0.08 3.95 3.04
C LEU A 33 0.81 3.76 4.27
N LYS A 34 0.59 4.55 5.31
CA LYS A 34 1.33 4.46 6.57
C LYS A 34 1.09 3.15 7.31
N ALA A 35 -0.15 2.67 7.35
CA ALA A 35 -0.49 1.36 7.89
C ALA A 35 0.17 0.20 7.11
N ALA A 36 0.21 0.29 5.78
CA ALA A 36 0.89 -0.71 4.96
C ALA A 36 2.41 -0.73 5.26
N ILE A 37 3.07 0.43 5.31
CA ILE A 37 4.50 0.50 5.67
C ILE A 37 4.74 -0.07 7.07
N ALA A 38 3.91 0.29 8.05
CA ALA A 38 4.03 -0.23 9.41
C ALA A 38 3.94 -1.76 9.45
N HIS A 39 3.02 -2.35 8.69
CA HIS A 39 2.83 -3.79 8.61
C HIS A 39 4.01 -4.50 7.90
N PHE A 40 4.36 -4.08 6.68
CA PHE A 40 5.41 -4.73 5.89
C PHE A 40 6.82 -4.43 6.42
N GLY A 41 7.00 -3.34 7.17
CA GLY A 41 8.27 -2.94 7.79
C GLY A 41 8.46 -3.42 9.23
N ASN A 42 7.45 -4.01 9.87
CA ASN A 42 7.37 -4.27 11.33
C ASN A 42 7.38 -3.04 12.24
N ASP A 43 7.30 -1.84 11.70
CA ASP A 43 7.51 -0.63 12.50
C ASP A 43 6.18 0.04 12.80
N ALA A 44 5.61 -0.27 13.97
CA ALA A 44 4.32 0.28 14.39
C ALA A 44 4.33 1.82 14.51
N GLN A 45 5.49 2.47 14.69
CA GLN A 45 5.58 3.93 14.77
C GLN A 45 5.22 4.60 13.44
N TRP A 46 5.31 3.86 12.33
CA TRP A 46 4.87 4.36 11.04
C TRP A 46 3.38 4.63 10.96
N LYS A 47 2.53 4.06 11.83
CA LYS A 47 1.09 4.34 11.78
C LYS A 47 0.76 5.79 12.16
N THR A 48 1.55 6.40 13.05
CA THR A 48 1.24 7.69 13.67
C THR A 48 1.07 8.81 12.65
N CYS A 49 -0.14 9.35 12.54
CA CYS A 49 -0.46 10.50 11.70
C CYS A 49 -0.39 11.81 12.50
N ARG A 50 0.06 12.90 11.87
CA ARG A 50 -0.08 14.24 12.46
C ARG A 50 -1.48 14.79 12.16
N PRO A 51 -2.13 15.47 13.12
CA PRO A 51 -3.41 16.14 12.87
C PRO A 51 -3.35 17.06 11.63
N PRO A 52 -4.42 17.14 10.83
CA PRO A 52 -5.76 16.59 11.05
C PRO A 52 -5.93 15.13 10.61
N LEU A 53 -4.88 14.48 10.11
CA LEU A 53 -4.96 13.08 9.69
C LEU A 53 -4.97 12.16 10.91
N VAL A 54 -5.92 11.23 10.93
CA VAL A 54 -6.07 10.24 11.99
C VAL A 54 -5.68 8.86 11.44
N GLU A 55 -5.16 8.01 12.31
CA GLU A 55 -4.82 6.62 11.99
C GLU A 55 -6.06 5.82 11.58
N LEU A 56 -5.85 4.72 10.85
CA LEU A 56 -6.94 3.81 10.53
C LEU A 56 -7.41 3.08 11.79
N THR A 57 -8.71 2.80 11.87
CA THR A 57 -9.24 1.86 12.88
C THR A 57 -8.72 0.45 12.61
N SER A 58 -8.70 -0.40 13.64
CA SER A 58 -8.24 -1.79 13.50
C SER A 58 -9.02 -2.59 12.44
N SER A 59 -10.31 -2.25 12.23
CA SER A 59 -11.14 -2.88 11.19
C SER A 59 -10.67 -2.46 9.79
N GLN A 60 -10.44 -1.17 9.57
CA GLN A 60 -9.97 -0.63 8.29
C GLN A 60 -8.56 -1.09 7.96
N GLU A 61 -7.68 -1.15 8.97
CA GLU A 61 -6.32 -1.70 8.81
C GLU A 61 -6.39 -3.17 8.40
N LYS A 62 -7.21 -3.98 9.08
CA LYS A 62 -7.36 -5.40 8.75
C LYS A 62 -7.91 -5.61 7.34
N GLU A 63 -8.91 -4.85 6.94
CA GLU A 63 -9.48 -4.90 5.59
C GLU A 63 -8.41 -4.57 4.54
N LEU A 64 -7.73 -3.44 4.69
CA LEU A 64 -6.65 -3.00 3.80
C LEU A 64 -5.56 -4.07 3.64
N LEU A 65 -5.05 -4.60 4.75
CA LEU A 65 -3.96 -5.56 4.74
C LEU A 65 -4.38 -6.91 4.13
N THR A 66 -5.63 -7.33 4.35
CA THR A 66 -6.18 -8.55 3.76
C THR A 66 -6.26 -8.42 2.24
N GLU A 67 -6.75 -7.29 1.74
CA GLU A 67 -6.87 -7.05 0.30
C GLU A 67 -5.51 -6.88 -0.38
N LEU A 68 -4.56 -6.20 0.26
CA LEU A 68 -3.19 -6.07 -0.25
C LEU A 68 -2.51 -7.45 -0.37
N GLN A 69 -2.65 -8.30 0.65
CA GLN A 69 -2.12 -9.67 0.60
C GLN A 69 -2.79 -10.52 -0.49
N ALA A 70 -4.12 -10.42 -0.64
CA ALA A 70 -4.86 -11.12 -1.70
C ALA A 70 -4.44 -10.67 -3.11
N ASN A 71 -4.05 -9.39 -3.26
CA ASN A 71 -3.51 -8.85 -4.50
C ASN A 71 -2.01 -9.16 -4.71
N GLY A 72 -1.39 -9.94 -3.82
CA GLY A 72 0.04 -10.29 -3.89
C GLY A 72 0.99 -9.12 -3.65
N PHE A 73 0.51 -8.04 -3.03
CA PHE A 73 1.35 -6.88 -2.75
C PHE A 73 2.38 -7.19 -1.67
N THR A 74 3.62 -6.81 -1.93
CA THR A 74 4.76 -6.94 -1.01
C THR A 74 5.64 -5.69 -1.11
N MET A 75 6.43 -5.41 -0.06
CA MET A 75 7.43 -4.32 -0.05
C MET A 75 8.84 -4.90 0.14
N PRO A 76 9.41 -5.55 -0.89
CA PRO A 76 10.79 -6.02 -0.83
C PRO A 76 11.75 -4.83 -0.63
N GLY A 77 12.77 -5.00 0.20
CA GLY A 77 13.79 -3.97 0.47
C GLY A 77 13.43 -2.94 1.54
N LEU A 78 12.27 -3.05 2.21
CA LEU A 78 11.89 -2.11 3.28
C LEU A 78 12.67 -2.30 4.60
N ARG A 79 13.27 -3.48 4.80
CA ARG A 79 14.04 -3.83 6.01
C ARG A 79 15.55 -3.97 5.74
N GLU A 80 16.02 -3.58 4.56
CA GLU A 80 17.45 -3.64 4.18
C GLU A 80 18.23 -2.43 4.71
#